data_AF-A0A942K058-F1
#
_entry.id   AF-A0A942K058-F1
#
_cell.length_a   1.000
_cell.length_b   1.000
_cell.length_c   1.000
_cell.angle_alpha   90.00
_cell.angle_beta   90.00
_cell.angle_gamma   90.00
#
_symmetry.space_group_name_H-M   'P 1'
#
loop_
_entity.id
_entity.type
_entity.pdbx_description
1 polymer ?
#
loop_
_entity_poly.entity_id
_entity_poly.type
_entity_poly.pdbx_seq_one_letter_code
_entity_poly.pdbx_strand_id
1 'polypeptide(L)'
;MLLINELEALANELPALITAQKSTLQVIEQQMTALKDAGLIYANEYWRDDKYMYLNYPTEDGGKRKREYIGCDPERIQAARDGMQRAIEYDRLAAEMRRIESLLLQGKARLRDAVNHLSGKYRW
;
A
#
# COMPACT_ATOMS: atom_id res chain seq x y z
N MET A 1 -12.79 -31.53 28.07
CA MET A 1 -13.44 -30.21 27.94
C MET A 1 -12.43 -29.08 27.71
N LEU A 2 -11.27 -29.06 28.38
CA LEU A 2 -10.24 -28.02 28.19
C LEU A 2 -9.88 -27.73 26.71
N LEU A 3 -9.58 -28.77 25.92
CA LEU A 3 -9.24 -28.65 24.49
C LEU A 3 -10.35 -28.00 23.65
N ILE A 4 -11.62 -28.30 23.94
CA ILE A 4 -12.77 -27.72 23.22
C ILE A 4 -12.85 -26.24 23.53
N ASN A 5 -12.74 -25.87 24.80
CA ASN A 5 -12.78 -24.47 25.24
C ASN A 5 -11.64 -23.64 24.65
N GLU A 6 -10.44 -24.22 24.51
CA GLU A 6 -9.29 -23.55 23.86
C GLU A 6 -9.53 -23.34 22.36
N LEU A 7 -10.09 -24.33 21.66
CA LEU A 7 -10.45 -24.18 20.25
C LEU A 7 -11.54 -23.14 20.03
N GLU A 8 -12.56 -23.12 20.89
CA GLU A 8 -13.63 -22.11 20.86
C GLU A 8 -13.08 -20.71 21.13
N ALA A 9 -12.20 -20.55 22.12
CA ALA A 9 -11.55 -19.27 22.42
C ALA A 9 -10.78 -18.74 21.20
N LEU A 10 -9.94 -19.58 20.58
CA LEU A 10 -9.19 -19.20 19.38
C LEU A 10 -10.12 -18.82 18.22
N ALA A 11 -11.20 -19.58 17.99
CA ALA A 11 -12.16 -19.28 16.94
C ALA A 11 -12.88 -17.95 17.18
N ASN A 12 -13.19 -17.63 18.44
CA ASN A 12 -13.88 -16.40 18.83
C ASN A 12 -13.04 -15.14 18.67
N GLU A 13 -11.71 -15.24 18.63
CA GLU A 13 -10.82 -14.09 18.37
C GLU A 13 -10.83 -13.67 16.89
N LEU A 14 -11.07 -14.61 15.97
CA LEU A 14 -10.93 -14.39 14.53
C LEU A 14 -11.82 -13.26 13.98
N PRO A 15 -13.11 -13.14 14.32
CA PRO A 15 -13.97 -12.09 13.76
C PRO A 15 -13.46 -10.69 14.09
N ALA A 16 -12.97 -10.48 15.31
CA ALA A 16 -12.43 -9.19 15.73
C ALA A 16 -11.15 -8.85 14.96
N LEU A 17 -10.24 -9.82 14.80
CA LEU A 17 -9.02 -9.65 14.02
C LEU A 17 -9.30 -9.35 12.54
N ILE A 18 -10.23 -10.09 11.91
CA ILE A 18 -10.62 -9.87 10.51
C ILE A 18 -11.24 -8.47 10.34
N THR A 19 -12.08 -8.05 11.29
CA THR A 19 -12.70 -6.72 11.27
C THR A 19 -11.66 -5.62 11.38
N ALA A 20 -10.68 -5.75 12.29
CA ALA A 20 -9.60 -4.78 12.43
C ALA A 20 -8.76 -4.65 11.16
N GLN A 21 -8.42 -5.77 10.50
CA GLN A 21 -7.70 -5.72 9.22
C GLN A 21 -8.53 -5.09 8.11
N LYS A 22 -9.84 -5.38 8.04
CA LYS A 22 -10.75 -4.75 7.08
C LYS A 22 -10.80 -3.24 7.25
N SER A 23 -10.98 -2.75 8.48
CA SER A 23 -10.99 -1.32 8.77
C SER A 23 -9.66 -0.66 8.40
N THR A 24 -8.54 -1.32 8.67
CA THR A 24 -7.21 -0.82 8.31
C THR A 24 -7.06 -0.68 6.80
N LEU A 25 -7.47 -1.70 6.02
CA LEU A 25 -7.46 -1.65 4.55
C LEU A 25 -8.32 -0.52 4.00
N GLN A 26 -9.52 -0.30 4.56
CA GLN A 26 -10.41 0.79 4.14
C GLN A 26 -9.80 2.17 4.36
N VAL A 27 -9.14 2.39 5.49
CA VAL A 27 -8.45 3.66 5.77
C VAL A 27 -7.29 3.87 4.80
N ILE A 28 -6.48 2.84 4.55
CA ILE A 28 -5.38 2.89 3.58
C ILE A 28 -5.91 3.23 2.18
N GLU A 29 -6.97 2.58 1.73
CA GLU A 29 -7.59 2.81 0.42
C GLU A 29 -8.12 4.25 0.27
N GLN A 30 -8.75 4.80 1.31
CA GLN A 30 -9.21 6.18 1.33
C GLN A 30 -8.03 7.17 1.24
N GLN A 31 -6.96 6.94 2.01
CA GLN A 31 -5.76 7.78 1.98
C GLN A 31 -5.07 7.73 0.62
N MET A 32 -4.92 6.54 0.03
CA MET A 32 -4.34 6.36 -1.30
C MET A 32 -5.15 7.08 -2.38
N THR A 33 -6.49 7.00 -2.31
CA THR A 33 -7.38 7.73 -3.22
C THR A 33 -7.17 9.24 -3.09
N ALA A 34 -7.16 9.78 -1.87
CA ALA A 34 -6.93 11.20 -1.64
C ALA A 34 -5.56 11.69 -2.15
N LEU A 35 -4.50 10.90 -1.94
CA LEU A 35 -3.17 11.22 -2.46
C LEU A 35 -3.14 11.24 -3.99
N LYS A 36 -3.81 10.26 -4.62
CA LYS A 36 -3.91 10.16 -6.08
C LYS A 36 -4.69 11.33 -6.68
N ASP A 37 -5.80 11.70 -6.08
CA ASP A 37 -6.65 12.82 -6.51
C ASP A 37 -5.92 14.17 -6.36
N ALA A 38 -5.08 14.31 -5.34
CA ALA A 38 -4.20 15.47 -5.16
C ALA A 38 -3.02 15.50 -6.16
N GLY A 39 -2.84 14.45 -6.97
CA GLY A 39 -1.82 14.35 -8.02
C GLY A 39 -0.49 13.83 -7.49
N LEU A 40 0.00 12.74 -8.08
CA LEU A 40 1.29 12.13 -7.76
C LEU A 40 2.34 12.53 -8.80
N ILE A 41 3.57 12.82 -8.35
CA ILE A 41 4.70 13.10 -9.24
C ILE A 41 5.79 12.05 -9.01
N TYR A 42 5.96 11.17 -10.00
CA TYR A 42 7.06 10.19 -10.03
C TYR A 42 8.20 10.76 -10.87
N ALA A 43 9.01 11.63 -10.27
CA ALA A 43 10.17 12.24 -10.93
C ALA A 43 11.30 12.48 -9.93
N ASN A 44 12.48 12.82 -10.46
CA ASN A 44 13.59 13.31 -9.65
C ASN A 44 13.84 14.80 -9.95
N GLU A 45 14.23 15.55 -8.92
CA GLU A 45 14.69 16.92 -9.09
C GLU A 45 16.01 16.98 -9.88
N TYR A 46 16.09 17.96 -10.76
CA TYR A 46 17.34 18.33 -11.43
C TYR A 46 17.44 19.85 -11.49
N TRP A 47 18.56 20.38 -11.02
CA TRP A 47 18.83 21.80 -11.00
C TRP A 47 19.82 22.14 -12.10
N ARG A 48 19.43 23.09 -12.96
CA ARG A 48 20.31 23.65 -13.98
C ARG A 48 20.89 24.96 -13.47
N ASP A 49 22.22 25.04 -13.49
CA ASP A 49 23.00 26.21 -13.09
C ASP A 49 22.62 26.72 -11.68
N ASP A 50 22.19 25.81 -10.79
CA ASP A 50 21.63 26.08 -9.45
C ASP A 50 20.50 27.14 -9.41
N LYS A 51 19.86 27.36 -10.57
CA LYS A 51 18.91 28.46 -10.76
C LYS A 51 17.53 27.98 -11.14
N TYR A 52 17.45 26.91 -11.94
CA TYR A 52 16.18 26.44 -12.48
C TYR A 52 15.95 24.96 -12.23
N MET A 53 14.82 24.64 -11.62
CA MET A 53 14.42 23.27 -11.35
C MET A 53 13.71 22.65 -12.56
N TYR A 54 14.07 21.40 -12.83
CA TYR A 54 13.41 20.49 -13.75
C TYR A 54 12.98 19.23 -13.01
N LEU A 55 11.90 18.62 -13.46
CA LEU A 55 11.52 17.26 -13.08
C LEU A 55 11.98 16.31 -14.18
N ASN A 56 12.79 15.34 -13.79
CA ASN A 56 13.26 14.28 -14.66
C ASN A 56 12.48 13.00 -14.36
N TYR A 57 11.53 12.67 -15.23
CA TYR A 57 10.73 11.46 -15.10
C TYR A 57 11.58 10.22 -15.45
N PRO A 58 11.22 9.03 -14.91
CA PRO A 58 11.74 7.76 -15.35
C PRO A 58 11.59 7.59 -16.87
N THR A 59 12.47 6.79 -17.47
CA THR A 59 12.34 6.46 -18.89
C THR A 59 11.43 5.24 -19.01
N GLU A 60 10.33 5.38 -19.75
CA GLU A 60 9.51 4.23 -20.15
C GLU A 60 10.22 3.49 -21.29
N ASP A 61 10.15 2.15 -21.30
CA ASP A 61 10.92 1.23 -22.15
C ASP A 61 11.29 1.78 -23.55
N GLY A 62 12.57 2.18 -23.70
CA GLY A 62 13.14 2.65 -24.98
C GLY A 62 12.77 4.07 -25.41
N GLY A 63 11.97 4.79 -24.63
CA GLY A 63 11.52 6.15 -24.90
C GLY A 63 12.56 7.23 -24.62
N LYS A 64 12.28 8.46 -25.08
CA LYS A 64 13.07 9.64 -24.67
C LYS A 64 12.69 10.02 -23.24
N ARG A 65 13.71 10.29 -22.41
CA ARG A 65 13.49 10.78 -21.04
C ARG A 65 12.68 12.07 -21.05
N LYS A 66 11.48 12.04 -20.46
CA LYS A 66 10.64 13.23 -20.28
C LYS A 66 11.27 14.13 -19.21
N ARG A 67 11.48 15.40 -19.56
CA ARG A 67 11.88 16.46 -18.64
C ARG A 67 10.82 17.54 -18.64
N GLU A 68 10.47 18.03 -17.47
CA GLU A 68 9.53 19.13 -17.31
C GLU A 68 10.22 20.31 -16.65
N TYR A 69 10.05 21.51 -17.19
CA TYR A 69 10.64 22.72 -16.65
C TYR A 69 9.71 23.35 -15.61
N ILE A 70 10.17 23.41 -14.37
CA ILE A 70 9.45 24.07 -13.26
C ILE A 70 9.92 25.52 -13.11
N GLY A 71 11.20 25.78 -13.33
CA GLY A 71 11.81 27.11 -13.23
C GLY A 71 12.29 27.42 -11.82
N CYS A 72 12.24 28.69 -11.44
CA CYS A 72 12.76 29.20 -10.16
C CYS A 72 11.66 29.74 -9.23
N ASP A 73 10.39 29.56 -9.60
CA ASP A 73 9.26 30.04 -8.81
C ASP A 73 9.07 29.13 -7.57
N PRO A 74 9.21 29.67 -6.35
CA PRO A 74 9.14 28.87 -5.13
C PRO A 74 7.83 28.09 -4.97
N GLU A 75 6.70 28.67 -5.37
CA GLU A 75 5.39 28.01 -5.25
C GLU A 75 5.30 26.78 -6.15
N ARG A 76 5.74 26.91 -7.41
CA ARG A 76 5.78 25.78 -8.36
C ARG A 76 6.78 24.72 -7.95
N ILE A 77 7.92 25.10 -7.39
CA ILE A 77 8.91 24.16 -6.85
C ILE A 77 8.30 23.37 -5.68
N GLN A 78 7.64 24.07 -4.76
CA GLN A 78 7.03 23.43 -3.60
C GLN A 78 5.89 22.50 -4.02
N ALA A 79 5.01 22.92 -4.93
CA ALA A 79 3.94 22.08 -5.44
C ALA A 79 4.46 20.78 -6.09
N ALA A 80 5.58 20.87 -6.81
CA ALA A 80 6.24 19.70 -7.39
C ALA A 80 6.81 18.75 -6.32
N ARG A 81 7.45 19.31 -5.28
CA ARG A 81 7.94 18.56 -4.12
C ARG A 81 6.82 17.86 -3.36
N ASP A 82 5.73 18.56 -3.13
CA ASP A 82 4.56 17.99 -2.48
C ASP A 82 4.00 16.82 -3.30
N GLY A 83 3.97 16.93 -4.63
CA GLY A 83 3.59 15.83 -5.51
C GLY A 83 4.51 14.61 -5.43
N MET A 84 5.83 14.83 -5.32
CA MET A 84 6.80 13.74 -5.12
C MET A 84 6.64 13.09 -3.74
N GLN A 85 6.43 13.90 -2.70
CA GLN A 85 6.19 13.38 -1.35
C GLN A 85 4.89 12.56 -1.27
N ARG A 86 3.83 13.00 -1.96
CA ARG A 86 2.59 12.21 -2.08
C ARG A 86 2.83 10.87 -2.78
N ALA A 87 3.64 10.84 -3.84
CA ALA A 87 3.98 9.61 -4.54
C ALA A 87 4.72 8.61 -3.62
N ILE A 88 5.67 9.11 -2.80
CA ILE A 88 6.38 8.31 -1.79
C ILE A 88 5.40 7.72 -0.76
N GLU A 89 4.50 8.53 -0.20
CA GLU A 89 3.54 8.03 0.79
C GLU A 89 2.54 7.04 0.16
N TYR A 90 2.12 7.30 -1.08
CA TYR A 90 1.26 6.39 -1.82
C TYR A 90 1.92 5.01 -1.98
N ASP A 91 3.19 4.96 -2.38
CA ASP A 91 3.92 3.70 -2.55
C ASP A 91 4.10 2.96 -1.21
N ARG A 92 4.33 3.70 -0.13
CA ARG A 92 4.42 3.16 1.24
C ARG A 92 3.10 2.51 1.67
N LEU A 93 1.99 3.21 1.48
CA LEU A 93 0.64 2.72 1.76
C LEU A 93 0.29 1.50 0.90
N ALA A 94 0.62 1.54 -0.39
CA ALA A 94 0.42 0.41 -1.30
C ALA A 94 1.21 -0.83 -0.85
N ALA A 95 2.44 -0.65 -0.34
CA ALA A 95 3.24 -1.74 0.20
C ALA A 95 2.62 -2.34 1.47
N GLU A 96 2.11 -1.51 2.38
CA GLU A 96 1.44 -1.99 3.60
C GLU A 96 0.12 -2.70 3.28
N MET A 97 -0.67 -2.18 2.33
CA MET A 97 -1.87 -2.84 1.83
C MET A 97 -1.56 -4.26 1.34
N ARG A 98 -0.55 -4.42 0.47
CA ARG A 98 -0.09 -5.74 -0.01
C ARG A 98 0.36 -6.66 1.12
N ARG A 99 1.00 -6.12 2.16
CA ARG A 99 1.43 -6.88 3.33
C ARG A 99 0.21 -7.45 4.09
N ILE A 100 -0.79 -6.61 4.35
CA ILE A 100 -2.02 -7.02 5.03
C ILE A 100 -2.79 -8.06 4.20
N GLU A 101 -2.93 -7.84 2.89
CA GLU A 101 -3.57 -8.80 1.99
C GLU A 101 -2.87 -10.17 2.00
N SER A 102 -1.54 -10.19 2.00
CA SER A 102 -0.76 -11.43 2.12
C SER A 102 -1.02 -12.15 3.44
N LEU A 103 -1.09 -11.41 4.57
CA LEU A 103 -1.42 -11.99 5.88
C LEU A 103 -2.83 -12.58 5.89
N LEU A 104 -3.82 -11.89 5.31
CA LEU A 104 -5.19 -12.37 5.20
C LEU A 104 -5.28 -13.61 4.31
N LEU A 105 -4.53 -13.65 3.21
CA LEU A 105 -4.48 -14.81 2.31
C LEU A 105 -3.92 -16.05 3.02
N GLN A 106 -2.83 -15.89 3.78
CA GLN A 106 -2.24 -16.95 4.58
C GLN A 106 -3.19 -17.40 5.71
N GLY A 107 -3.83 -16.45 6.40
CA GLY A 107 -4.83 -16.73 7.43
C GLY A 107 -6.00 -17.53 6.87
N LYS A 108 -6.53 -17.12 5.71
CA LYS A 108 -7.60 -17.85 4.99
C LYS A 108 -7.21 -19.29 4.67
N ALA A 109 -5.98 -19.52 4.21
CA ALA A 109 -5.49 -20.88 3.91
C ALA A 109 -5.47 -21.74 5.19
N ARG A 110 -4.90 -21.23 6.28
CA ARG A 110 -4.85 -21.94 7.57
C ARG A 110 -6.23 -22.24 8.14
N LEU A 111 -7.17 -21.29 8.02
CA LEU A 111 -8.56 -21.51 8.46
C LEU A 111 -9.26 -22.57 7.61
N ARG A 112 -9.01 -22.60 6.30
CA ARG A 112 -9.51 -23.67 5.42
C ARG A 112 -8.99 -25.03 5.89
N ASP A 113 -7.70 -25.13 6.20
CA ASP A 113 -7.08 -26.38 6.66
C ASP A 113 -7.69 -26.83 7.99
N ALA A 114 -7.88 -25.91 8.94
CA ALA A 114 -8.54 -26.21 10.21
C ALA A 114 -9.98 -26.73 10.01
N VAL A 115 -10.76 -26.09 9.13
CA VAL A 115 -12.11 -26.57 8.77
C VAL A 115 -12.07 -27.95 8.14
N ASN A 116 -11.14 -28.20 7.22
CA ASN A 116 -11.00 -29.51 6.57
C ASN A 116 -10.61 -30.61 7.57
N HIS A 117 -9.71 -30.29 8.50
CA HIS A 117 -9.26 -31.21 9.55
C HIS A 117 -10.40 -31.57 10.51
N LEU A 118 -11.10 -30.56 11.07
CA LEU A 118 -12.19 -30.78 12.02
C LEU A 118 -13.44 -31.41 11.40
N SER A 119 -13.67 -31.19 10.10
CA SER A 119 -14.79 -31.84 9.37
C SER A 119 -14.50 -33.26 8.90
N GLY A 120 -13.29 -33.80 9.17
CA GLY A 120 -12.89 -35.14 8.73
C GLY A 120 -12.70 -35.27 7.21
N LYS A 121 -12.68 -34.14 6.49
CA LYS A 121 -12.42 -34.09 5.04
C LYS A 121 -10.93 -34.20 4.69
N TYR A 122 -10.07 -34.04 5.69
CA TYR A 122 -8.64 -34.31 5.57
C TYR A 122 -8.40 -35.82 5.64
N ARG A 123 -8.34 -36.49 4.48
CA ARG A 123 -7.89 -37.88 4.36
C ARG A 123 -6.41 -37.85 3.97
N TRP A 124 -5.59 -38.53 4.76
CA TRP A 124 -4.17 -38.78 4.49
C TRP A 124 -3.97 -39.39 3.11
#